data_AF-A0A8J6U0S1-F1
#
_entry.id   AF-A0A8J6U0S1-F1
#
_cell.length_a   1.000
_cell.length_b   1.000
_cell.length_c   1.000
_cell.angle_alpha   90.00
_cell.angle_beta   90.00
_cell.angle_gamma   90.00
#
_symmetry.space_group_name_H-M   'P 1'
#
loop_
_entity.id
_entity.type
_entity.pdbx_description
1 polymer ?
#
loop_
_entity_poly.entity_id
_entity_poly.type
_entity_poly.pdbx_seq_one_letter_code
_entity_poly.pdbx_strand_id
1 'polypeptide(L)'
;MGVDQQVHELAQRTANFGYLLTYEPMLVVHGAAAEAALFTDPNTAMFKCRLFGEALTARAFIEFGIPNMPDKQFSRLKVLSDQGFLTQRVRGWFDAVRKIGNQAVHEGYAAQRDALL
;
A
#
# COMPACT_ATOMS: atom_id res chain seq x y z
N MET A 1 16.41 -2.26 -17.96
CA MET A 1 17.37 -1.15 -18.16
C MET A 1 16.72 0.23 -18.09
N GLY A 2 15.69 0.57 -18.89
CA GLY A 2 15.05 1.91 -18.79
C GLY A 2 14.14 2.11 -17.56
N VAL A 3 13.33 1.10 -17.22
CA VAL A 3 12.43 1.15 -16.05
C VAL A 3 13.21 1.22 -14.74
N ASP A 4 14.33 0.51 -14.65
CA ASP A 4 15.18 0.49 -13.46
C ASP A 4 15.74 1.89 -13.15
N GLN A 5 16.20 2.63 -14.18
CA GLN A 5 16.73 3.98 -14.01
C GLN A 5 15.66 4.97 -13.54
N GLN A 6 14.44 4.89 -14.08
CA GLN A 6 13.33 5.76 -13.67
C GLN A 6 12.96 5.56 -12.19
N VAL A 7 12.98 4.32 -11.71
CA VAL A 7 12.67 4.04 -10.30
C VAL A 7 13.80 4.51 -9.37
N HIS A 8 15.06 4.44 -9.80
CA HIS A 8 16.18 4.99 -9.04
C HIS A 8 16.09 6.52 -8.93
N GLU A 9 15.78 7.21 -10.03
CA GLU A 9 15.56 8.67 -10.03
C GLU A 9 14.38 9.06 -9.14
N LEU A 10 13.28 8.30 -9.19
CA LEU A 10 12.13 8.50 -8.30
C LEU A 10 12.54 8.34 -6.83
N ALA A 11 13.31 7.30 -6.49
CA ALA A 11 13.76 7.04 -5.13
C ALA A 11 14.61 8.19 -4.57
N GLN A 12 15.44 8.84 -5.40
CA GLN A 12 16.22 10.01 -4.97
C GLN A 12 15.37 11.25 -4.70
N ARG A 13 14.16 11.34 -5.27
CA ARG A 13 13.27 12.50 -5.16
C ARG A 13 12.22 12.38 -4.08
N THR A 14 11.84 11.16 -3.67
CA THR A 14 10.89 10.97 -2.56
C THR A 14 11.61 10.94 -1.20
N ALA A 15 11.27 11.89 -0.34
CA ALA A 15 11.86 11.97 1.01
C ALA A 15 11.41 10.81 1.91
N ASN A 16 10.18 10.31 1.73
CA ASN A 16 9.58 9.35 2.65
C ASN A 16 9.73 7.89 2.22
N PHE A 17 9.94 7.59 0.93
CA PHE A 17 9.93 6.21 0.44
C PHE A 17 11.20 5.80 -0.30
N GLY A 18 12.14 6.71 -0.56
CA GLY A 18 13.34 6.44 -1.35
C GLY A 18 14.20 5.30 -0.80
N TYR A 19 14.30 5.20 0.54
CA TYR A 19 15.08 4.17 1.22
C TYR A 19 14.58 2.74 0.95
N LEU A 20 13.32 2.58 0.51
CA LEU A 20 12.73 1.26 0.26
C LEU A 20 13.24 0.60 -1.03
N LEU A 21 13.97 1.34 -1.87
CA LEU A 21 14.52 0.83 -3.13
C LEU A 21 15.39 -0.42 -2.94
N THR A 22 16.15 -0.49 -1.84
CA THR A 22 17.00 -1.64 -1.50
C THR A 22 16.19 -2.92 -1.22
N TYR A 23 14.92 -2.79 -0.80
CA TYR A 23 14.10 -3.93 -0.43
C TYR A 23 13.17 -4.36 -1.55
N GLU A 24 12.45 -3.40 -2.15
CA GLU A 24 11.46 -3.65 -3.20
C GLU A 24 11.14 -2.36 -3.98
N PRO A 25 11.52 -2.25 -5.26
CA PRO A 25 11.23 -1.08 -6.10
C PRO A 25 9.76 -0.67 -6.12
N MET A 26 8.83 -1.62 -6.10
CA MET A 26 7.39 -1.33 -6.12
C MET A 26 6.92 -0.57 -4.87
N LEU A 27 7.61 -0.70 -3.73
CA LEU A 27 7.31 0.09 -2.54
C LEU A 27 7.58 1.57 -2.76
N VAL A 28 8.68 1.90 -3.45
CA VAL A 28 9.01 3.29 -3.81
C VAL A 28 7.94 3.84 -4.75
N VAL A 29 7.59 3.09 -5.79
CA VAL A 29 6.61 3.51 -6.81
C VAL A 29 5.24 3.78 -6.18
N HIS A 30 4.75 2.86 -5.36
CA HIS A 30 3.44 3.03 -4.73
C HIS A 30 3.43 4.08 -3.63
N GLY A 31 4.48 4.12 -2.79
CA GLY A 31 4.58 5.09 -1.70
C GLY A 31 4.70 6.53 -2.21
N ALA A 32 5.61 6.78 -3.15
CA ALA A 32 5.79 8.10 -3.75
C ALA A 32 4.53 8.56 -4.51
N ALA A 33 3.83 7.65 -5.20
CA ALA A 33 2.58 7.98 -5.87
C ALA A 33 1.45 8.29 -4.87
N ALA A 34 1.38 7.58 -3.74
CA ALA A 34 0.42 7.89 -2.68
C ALA A 34 0.68 9.26 -2.07
N GLU A 35 1.95 9.57 -1.79
CA GLU A 35 2.39 10.87 -1.28
C GLU A 35 2.06 12.02 -2.23
N ALA A 36 2.39 11.88 -3.52
CA ALA A 36 2.14 12.91 -4.52
C ALA A 36 0.64 13.21 -4.71
N ALA A 37 -0.22 12.19 -4.53
CA ALA A 37 -1.66 12.32 -4.70
C ALA A 37 -2.38 12.80 -3.43
N LEU A 38 -1.73 12.82 -2.26
CA LEU A 38 -2.37 12.98 -0.95
C LEU A 38 -3.27 14.23 -0.84
N PHE A 39 -2.83 15.35 -1.43
CA PHE A 39 -3.53 16.64 -1.37
C PHE A 39 -4.25 17.02 -2.67
N THR A 40 -4.09 16.22 -3.73
CA THR A 40 -4.60 16.53 -5.07
C THR A 40 -5.71 15.58 -5.50
N ASP A 41 -5.55 14.29 -5.20
CA ASP A 41 -6.53 13.24 -5.46
C ASP A 41 -6.47 12.18 -4.34
N PRO A 42 -7.26 12.38 -3.26
CA PRO A 42 -7.31 11.46 -2.14
C PRO A 42 -7.73 10.02 -2.53
N ASN A 43 -8.51 9.84 -3.59
CA ASN A 43 -8.92 8.52 -4.06
C ASN A 43 -7.73 7.78 -4.67
N THR A 44 -6.97 8.47 -5.53
CA THR A 44 -5.71 7.92 -6.05
C THR A 44 -4.72 7.66 -4.93
N ALA A 45 -4.57 8.57 -3.96
CA ALA A 45 -3.69 8.37 -2.81
C ALA A 45 -4.06 7.09 -2.03
N MET A 46 -5.34 6.91 -1.73
CA MET A 46 -5.85 5.74 -1.02
C MET A 46 -5.65 4.44 -1.82
N PHE A 47 -5.89 4.47 -3.13
CA PHE A 47 -5.63 3.33 -4.01
C PHE A 47 -4.14 2.96 -4.01
N LYS A 48 -3.24 3.93 -4.09
CA LYS A 48 -1.79 3.71 -4.03
C LYS A 48 -1.34 3.19 -2.66
N CYS A 49 -1.92 3.67 -1.56
CA CYS A 49 -1.69 3.12 -0.22
C CYS A 49 -2.05 1.63 -0.12
N ARG A 50 -3.12 1.19 -0.81
CA ARG A 50 -3.48 -0.24 -0.85
C ARG A 50 -2.43 -1.06 -1.60
N LEU A 51 -2.02 -0.62 -2.79
CA LEU A 51 -0.96 -1.29 -3.55
C LEU A 51 0.36 -1.32 -2.79
N PHE A 52 0.70 -0.23 -2.08
CA PHE A 52 1.86 -0.20 -1.20
C PHE A 52 1.77 -1.27 -0.11
N GLY A 53 0.62 -1.37 0.58
CA GLY A 53 0.43 -2.40 1.59
C GLY A 53 0.46 -3.83 1.03
N GLU A 54 -0.04 -4.03 -0.19
CA GLU A 54 0.00 -5.31 -0.90
C GLU A 54 1.46 -5.73 -1.15
N ALA A 55 2.27 -4.84 -1.71
CA ALA A 55 3.68 -5.08 -1.94
C ALA A 55 4.45 -5.27 -0.62
N LEU A 56 4.16 -4.48 0.41
CA LEU A 56 4.86 -4.53 1.70
C LEU A 56 4.64 -5.85 2.42
N THR A 57 3.40 -6.35 2.43
CA THR A 57 3.10 -7.64 3.06
C THR A 57 3.68 -8.81 2.27
N ALA A 58 3.71 -8.74 0.92
CA ALA A 58 4.41 -9.75 0.12
C ALA A 58 5.93 -9.74 0.40
N ARG A 59 6.55 -8.55 0.40
CA ARG A 59 7.97 -8.42 0.67
C ARG A 59 8.35 -8.89 2.07
N ALA A 60 7.51 -8.62 3.07
CA ALA A 60 7.73 -9.10 4.44
C ALA A 60 7.78 -10.63 4.53
N PHE A 61 6.92 -11.35 3.80
CA PHE A 61 6.98 -12.82 3.76
C PHE A 61 8.32 -13.32 3.20
N ILE A 62 8.80 -12.69 2.13
CA ILE A 62 10.08 -13.04 1.51
C ILE A 62 11.22 -12.76 2.48
N GLU A 63 11.23 -11.57 3.09
CA GLU A 63 12.27 -11.12 4.02
C GLU A 63 12.36 -12.01 5.27
N PHE A 64 11.21 -12.44 5.81
CA PHE A 64 11.14 -13.31 6.98
C PHE A 64 11.22 -14.81 6.65
N GLY A 65 11.32 -15.18 5.37
CA GLY A 65 11.40 -16.58 4.93
C GLY A 65 10.15 -17.40 5.27
N ILE A 66 8.98 -16.78 5.28
CA ILE A 66 7.72 -17.45 5.64
C ILE A 66 7.20 -18.24 4.41
N PRO A 67 7.03 -19.57 4.50
CA PRO A 67 6.54 -20.37 3.39
C PRO A 67 5.03 -20.18 3.15
N ASN A 68 4.54 -20.63 1.99
CA ASN A 68 3.11 -20.68 1.66
C ASN A 68 2.41 -19.32 1.76
N MET A 69 2.99 -18.29 1.14
CA MET A 69 2.42 -16.94 1.11
C MET A 69 0.99 -16.95 0.55
N PRO A 70 -0.02 -16.48 1.31
CA PRO A 70 -1.38 -16.36 0.80
C PRO A 70 -1.53 -15.28 -0.29
N ASP A 71 -2.41 -15.52 -1.27
CA ASP A 71 -2.68 -14.55 -2.35
C ASP A 71 -3.22 -13.21 -1.82
N LYS A 72 -4.19 -13.27 -0.89
CA LYS A 72 -4.88 -12.10 -0.36
C LYS A 72 -4.06 -11.42 0.74
N GLN A 73 -3.87 -10.09 0.67
CA GLN A 73 -3.20 -9.31 1.72
C GLN A 73 -3.81 -9.53 3.11
N PHE A 74 -5.13 -9.59 3.21
CA PHE A 74 -5.78 -9.81 4.51
C PHE A 74 -5.31 -11.12 5.16
N SER A 75 -5.18 -12.18 4.37
CA SER A 75 -4.67 -13.47 4.83
C SER A 75 -3.19 -13.40 5.18
N ARG A 76 -2.37 -12.69 4.39
CA ARG A 76 -0.96 -12.39 4.73
C ARG A 76 -0.82 -11.66 6.06
N LEU A 77 -1.61 -10.60 6.28
CA LEU A 77 -1.63 -9.85 7.53
C LEU A 77 -2.04 -10.71 8.72
N LYS A 78 -2.98 -11.63 8.53
CA LYS A 78 -3.36 -12.58 9.58
C LYS A 78 -2.16 -13.45 9.98
N VAL A 79 -1.50 -14.09 9.01
CA VAL A 79 -0.32 -14.92 9.29
C VAL A 79 0.80 -14.12 9.97
N LEU A 80 1.12 -12.94 9.45
CA LEU A 80 2.17 -12.09 10.02
C LEU A 80 1.83 -11.62 11.44
N SER A 81 0.57 -11.30 11.74
CA SER A 81 0.12 -10.98 13.10
C SER A 81 0.17 -12.21 14.01
N ASP A 82 -0.34 -13.35 13.56
CA ASP A 82 -0.44 -14.58 14.36
C ASP A 82 0.96 -15.14 14.70
N GLN A 83 1.97 -14.89 13.86
CA GLN A 83 3.38 -15.24 14.10
C GLN A 83 4.17 -14.16 14.85
N GLY A 84 3.54 -13.04 15.23
CA GLY A 84 4.18 -11.99 16.03
C GLY A 84 5.06 -11.00 15.25
N PHE A 85 5.12 -11.08 13.92
CA PHE A 85 5.88 -10.13 13.08
C PHE A 85 5.24 -8.74 13.03
N LEU A 86 3.92 -8.64 13.28
CA LEU A 86 3.20 -7.36 13.32
C LEU A 86 2.68 -7.07 14.72
N THR A 87 3.03 -5.90 15.23
CA THR A 87 2.35 -5.33 16.40
C THR A 87 0.88 -5.03 16.07
N GLN A 88 0.01 -5.05 17.08
CA GLN A 88 -1.40 -4.69 16.93
C GLN A 88 -1.58 -3.28 16.33
N ARG A 89 -0.68 -2.34 16.66
CA ARG A 89 -0.69 -0.98 16.11
C ARG A 89 -0.47 -0.98 14.59
N VAL A 90 0.56 -1.68 14.12
CA VAL A 90 0.87 -1.77 12.69
C VAL A 90 -0.27 -2.47 11.95
N ARG A 91 -0.80 -3.58 12.52
CA ARG A 91 -1.99 -4.25 11.98
C ARG A 91 -3.18 -3.29 11.88
N GLY A 92 -3.40 -2.46 12.90
CA GLY A 92 -4.45 -1.44 12.92
C GLY A 92 -4.34 -0.44 11.77
N TRP A 93 -3.13 -0.06 11.35
CA TRP A 93 -2.94 0.84 10.20
C TRP A 93 -3.39 0.20 8.88
N PHE A 94 -3.08 -1.07 8.64
CA PHE A 94 -3.58 -1.78 7.46
C PHE A 94 -5.11 -1.88 7.46
N ASP A 95 -5.71 -2.20 8.62
CA ASP A 95 -7.16 -2.27 8.75
C ASP A 95 -7.82 -0.89 8.54
N ALA A 96 -7.18 0.20 8.97
CA ALA A 96 -7.65 1.56 8.73
C ALA A 96 -7.66 1.89 7.23
N VAL A 97 -6.57 1.64 6.50
CA VAL A 97 -6.49 1.84 5.04
C VAL A 97 -7.59 1.05 4.32
N ARG A 98 -7.81 -0.20 4.74
CA ARG A 98 -8.87 -1.04 4.15
C ARG A 98 -10.27 -0.50 4.45
N LYS A 99 -10.54 -0.03 5.67
CA LYS A 99 -11.85 0.49 6.07
C LYS A 99 -12.16 1.84 5.42
N ILE A 100 -11.26 2.80 5.55
CA ILE A 100 -11.41 4.15 4.99
C ILE A 100 -11.59 4.05 3.47
N GLY A 101 -10.76 3.26 2.81
CA GLY A 101 -10.89 3.11 1.37
C GLY A 101 -12.13 2.33 0.92
N ASN A 102 -12.80 1.56 1.79
CA ASN A 102 -14.10 0.95 1.47
C ASN A 102 -15.22 1.98 1.64
N GLN A 103 -15.15 2.76 2.71
CA GLN A 103 -16.11 3.84 2.98
C GLN A 103 -16.09 4.89 1.87
N ALA A 104 -14.90 5.34 1.43
CA ALA A 104 -14.76 6.30 0.33
C ALA A 104 -15.39 5.81 -0.98
N VAL A 105 -15.28 4.50 -1.28
CA VAL A 105 -15.91 3.89 -2.46
C VAL A 105 -17.43 3.87 -2.31
N HIS A 106 -17.95 3.50 -1.14
CA HIS A 106 -19.39 3.52 -0.88
C HIS A 106 -19.98 4.94 -0.93
N GLU A 107 -19.33 5.93 -0.33
CA GLU A 107 -19.76 7.34 -0.37
C GLU A 107 -19.67 7.90 -1.80
N GLY A 108 -18.62 7.57 -2.55
CA GLY A 108 -18.50 7.94 -3.96
C GLY A 108 -19.62 7.35 -4.82
N TYR A 109 -19.96 6.07 -4.64
CA TYR A 109 -21.09 5.46 -5.34
C TYR A 109 -22.44 6.06 -4.91
N ALA A 110 -22.62 6.42 -3.65
CA ALA A 110 -23.84 7.09 -3.17
C ALA A 110 -23.99 8.48 -3.82
N ALA A 111 -22.94 9.30 -3.78
CA ALA A 111 -22.94 10.63 -4.39
C ALA A 111 -23.12 10.58 -5.92
N GLN A 112 -22.52 9.60 -6.61
CA GLN A 112 -22.71 9.43 -8.05
C GLN A 112 -24.15 9.01 -8.40
N ARG A 113 -24.81 8.22 -7.56
CA ARG A 113 -26.22 7.85 -7.74
C ARG A 113 -27.16 9.02 -7.52
N ASP A 114 -26.88 9.87 -6.53
CA ASP A 114 -27.69 11.06 -6.25
C ASP A 114 -27.55 12.13 -7.34
N ALA A 115 -26.37 12.23 -7.98
CA ALA A 115 -26.15 13.16 -9.10
C ALA A 115 -26.81 12.74 -10.43
N LEU A 116 -27.34 11.52 -10.51
CA LEU A 116 -28.06 10.98 -11.67
C LEU A 116 -29.60 11.05 -11.50
N LEU A 117 -30.08 11.67 -10.42
CA LEU A 117 -31.48 12.00 -10.14
C LEU A 117 -31.71 13.51 -10.29
#